data_AF-A0A374NID5-F1
#
_entry.id   AF-A0A374NID5-F1
#
_cell.length_a   1.000
_cell.length_b   1.000
_cell.length_c   1.000
_cell.angle_alpha   90.00
_cell.angle_beta   90.00
_cell.angle_gamma   90.00
#
_symmetry.space_group_name_H-M   'P 1'
#
loop_
_entity.id
_entity.type
_entity.pdbx_description
1 polymer ?
#
loop_
_entity_poly.entity_id
_entity_poly.type
_entity_poly.pdbx_seq_one_letter_code
_entity_poly.pdbx_strand_id
1 'polypeptide(L)'
;MKIYLMRHGETKWNKRSKLQGQVDIPLAPKGIEQAEMTSEGMKDIPFDHIFSSPLKRAYKTAQVVRRDRPIEIVRDDRLKEMSFGTSEGKIIGKIMANPAMVRYQRFRLDPAHFRPAKYGEYFQDVLKRTDEFFQEEIVPLEGKAENILIVAHGCVVRSFILNFTKRLSASSGRRLLEGIALLQHLNIKMVK
;
A
#
# COMPACT_ATOMS: atom_id res chain seq x y z
N MET A 1 15.38 9.39 9.99
CA MET A 1 14.69 8.94 8.76
C MET A 1 13.18 9.01 8.95
N LYS A 2 12.45 9.45 7.94
CA LYS A 2 11.00 9.50 7.84
C LYS A 2 10.55 8.65 6.66
N ILE A 3 9.51 7.86 6.86
CA ILE A 3 8.96 6.98 5.84
C ILE A 3 7.53 7.43 5.54
N TYR A 4 7.30 7.84 4.31
CA TYR A 4 6.02 8.27 3.79
C TYR A 4 5.38 7.10 3.07
N LEU A 5 4.40 6.48 3.71
CA LEU A 5 3.60 5.41 3.11
C LEU A 5 2.39 6.00 2.42
N MET A 6 2.31 5.82 1.10
CA MET A 6 1.21 6.30 0.29
C MET A 6 0.48 5.14 -0.39
N ARG A 7 -0.85 5.18 -0.31
CA ARG A 7 -1.69 4.31 -1.14
C ARG A 7 -1.96 5.01 -2.48
N HIS A 8 -1.97 4.24 -3.56
CA HIS A 8 -2.37 4.73 -4.89
C HIS A 8 -3.75 5.43 -4.89
N GLY A 9 -3.96 6.36 -5.82
CA GLY A 9 -5.24 7.05 -6.04
C GLY A 9 -6.38 6.13 -6.54
N GLU A 10 -7.60 6.66 -6.60
CA GLU A 10 -8.79 5.93 -7.00
C GLU A 10 -8.70 5.32 -8.42
N THR A 11 -9.12 4.06 -8.60
CA THR A 11 -9.34 3.44 -9.91
C THR A 11 -10.82 3.27 -10.23
N LYS A 12 -11.15 2.94 -11.48
CA LYS A 12 -12.53 2.58 -11.88
C LYS A 12 -13.10 1.41 -11.07
N TRP A 13 -12.24 0.51 -10.57
CA TRP A 13 -12.66 -0.63 -9.77
C TRP A 13 -12.92 -0.26 -8.32
N ASN A 14 -12.24 0.75 -7.76
CA ASN A 14 -12.60 1.31 -6.45
C ASN A 14 -14.03 1.86 -6.46
N LYS A 15 -14.40 2.67 -7.47
CA LYS A 15 -15.75 3.24 -7.62
C LYS A 15 -16.85 2.17 -7.73
N ARG A 16 -16.52 1.00 -8.29
CA ARG A 16 -17.43 -0.14 -8.45
C ARG A 16 -17.33 -1.15 -7.31
N SER A 17 -16.58 -0.85 -6.25
CA SER A 17 -16.31 -1.73 -5.11
C SER A 17 -15.86 -3.13 -5.56
N LYS A 18 -14.97 -3.22 -6.56
CA LYS A 18 -14.40 -4.48 -7.05
C LYS A 18 -13.07 -4.78 -6.36
N LEU A 19 -12.83 -6.05 -6.03
CA LEU A 19 -11.51 -6.51 -5.61
C LEU A 19 -10.54 -6.38 -6.78
N GLN A 20 -9.45 -5.63 -6.58
CA GLN A 20 -8.43 -5.41 -7.62
C GLN A 20 -7.33 -6.45 -7.56
N GLY A 21 -6.76 -6.65 -6.37
CA GLY A 21 -5.58 -7.48 -6.18
C GLY A 21 -4.48 -7.10 -7.17
N GLN A 22 -3.95 -8.07 -7.90
CA GLN A 22 -2.83 -7.83 -8.82
C GLN A 22 -3.26 -7.51 -10.26
N VAL A 23 -4.56 -7.42 -10.57
CA VAL A 23 -5.00 -6.93 -11.88
C VAL A 23 -4.51 -5.51 -12.10
N ASP A 24 -3.83 -5.29 -13.23
CA ASP A 24 -3.14 -4.04 -13.54
C ASP A 24 -4.06 -2.96 -14.14
N ILE A 25 -4.99 -2.48 -13.31
CA ILE A 25 -5.95 -1.43 -13.67
C ILE A 25 -5.31 -0.04 -13.46
N PRO A 26 -5.44 0.89 -14.43
CA PRO A 26 -4.93 2.25 -14.27
C PRO A 26 -5.77 3.09 -13.30
N LEU A 27 -5.22 4.25 -12.90
CA LEU A 27 -5.97 5.27 -12.17
C LEU A 27 -7.17 5.76 -12.99
N ALA A 28 -8.24 6.15 -12.28
CA ALA A 28 -9.29 6.97 -12.85
C ALA A 28 -8.86 8.46 -12.84
N PRO A 29 -9.52 9.35 -13.60
CA PRO A 29 -9.22 10.79 -13.55
C PRO A 29 -9.18 11.37 -12.13
N LYS A 30 -10.19 11.04 -11.32
CA LYS A 30 -10.24 11.40 -9.89
C LYS A 30 -9.05 10.86 -9.07
N GLY A 31 -8.50 9.71 -9.44
CA GLY A 31 -7.31 9.17 -8.80
C GLY A 31 -6.03 9.94 -9.17
N ILE A 32 -5.98 10.53 -10.35
CA ILE A 32 -4.92 11.45 -10.76
C ILE A 32 -5.04 12.76 -9.98
N GLU A 33 -6.23 13.35 -9.92
CA GLU A 33 -6.49 14.57 -9.13
C GLU A 33 -6.09 14.37 -7.65
N GLN A 34 -6.43 13.22 -7.06
CA GLN A 34 -5.99 12.86 -5.71
C GLN A 34 -4.45 12.86 -5.59
N ALA A 35 -3.77 12.19 -6.52
CA ALA A 35 -2.32 12.14 -6.52
C ALA A 35 -1.69 13.54 -6.68
N GLU A 36 -2.29 14.42 -7.49
CA GLU A 36 -1.86 15.81 -7.68
C GLU A 36 -2.03 16.64 -6.40
N MET A 37 -3.18 16.54 -5.73
CA MET A 37 -3.42 17.22 -4.45
C MET A 37 -2.41 16.81 -3.38
N THR A 38 -2.11 15.51 -3.28
CA THR A 38 -1.10 15.02 -2.33
C THR A 38 0.30 15.42 -2.73
N SER A 39 0.61 15.38 -4.03
CA SER A 39 1.86 15.90 -4.56
C SER A 39 2.07 17.35 -4.10
N GLU A 40 1.03 18.18 -4.18
CA GLU A 40 1.09 19.58 -3.74
C GLU A 40 1.37 19.74 -2.26
N GLY A 41 0.66 18.98 -1.41
CA GLY A 41 0.92 18.96 0.03
C GLY A 41 2.32 18.43 0.42
N MET A 42 2.99 17.72 -0.48
CA MET A 42 4.31 17.12 -0.27
C MET A 42 5.42 17.83 -1.05
N LYS A 43 5.16 19.01 -1.64
CA LYS A 43 6.11 19.67 -2.54
C LYS A 43 7.43 20.04 -1.86
N ASP A 44 7.36 20.44 -0.59
CA ASP A 44 8.51 20.91 0.21
C ASP A 44 9.25 19.77 0.94
N ILE A 45 8.84 18.51 0.73
CA ILE A 45 9.53 17.36 1.31
C ILE A 45 10.65 16.92 0.35
N PRO A 46 11.93 16.98 0.77
CA PRO A 46 13.05 16.55 -0.06
C PRO A 46 13.19 15.03 0.04
N PHE A 47 12.52 14.29 -0.84
CA PHE A 47 12.67 12.83 -0.91
C PHE A 47 14.06 12.46 -1.41
N ASP A 48 14.71 11.51 -0.73
CA ASP A 48 15.97 10.92 -1.17
C ASP A 48 15.70 9.71 -2.07
N HIS A 49 14.66 8.94 -1.74
CA HIS A 49 14.27 7.73 -2.46
C HIS A 49 12.75 7.65 -2.66
N ILE A 50 12.34 7.12 -3.83
CA ILE A 50 10.95 6.80 -4.14
C ILE A 50 10.87 5.34 -4.57
N PHE A 51 10.14 4.54 -3.82
CA PHE A 51 9.80 3.17 -4.16
C PHE A 51 8.32 3.07 -4.57
N SER A 52 8.02 2.19 -5.52
CA SER A 52 6.65 1.96 -5.93
C SER A 52 6.38 0.51 -6.29
N SER A 53 5.15 0.07 -6.03
CA SER A 53 4.64 -1.11 -6.71
C SER A 53 4.66 -0.92 -8.23
N PRO A 54 5.02 -1.95 -9.02
CA PRO A 54 5.02 -1.85 -10.47
C PRO A 54 3.62 -1.76 -11.09
N LEU A 55 2.55 -2.01 -10.34
CA LEU A 55 1.18 -1.89 -10.85
C LEU A 55 0.88 -0.44 -11.23
N LYS A 56 0.33 -0.22 -12.43
CA LYS A 56 0.12 1.08 -13.08
C LYS A 56 -0.47 2.13 -12.16
N ARG A 57 -1.45 1.75 -11.33
CA ARG A 57 -2.10 2.70 -10.40
C ARG A 57 -1.14 3.27 -9.36
N ALA A 58 -0.26 2.44 -8.78
CA ALA A 58 0.71 2.87 -7.79
C ALA A 58 1.87 3.60 -8.47
N TYR A 59 2.39 3.03 -9.55
CA TYR A 59 3.48 3.65 -10.31
C TYR A 59 3.10 5.02 -10.86
N LYS A 60 1.89 5.17 -11.42
CA LYS A 60 1.41 6.48 -11.90
C LYS A 60 1.20 7.48 -10.76
N THR A 61 0.73 7.01 -9.59
CA THR A 61 0.65 7.87 -8.39
C THR A 61 2.05 8.36 -8.00
N ALA A 62 3.05 7.47 -7.96
CA ALA A 62 4.43 7.84 -7.66
C ALA A 62 5.01 8.84 -8.68
N GLN A 63 4.71 8.67 -9.98
CA GLN A 63 5.12 9.62 -11.02
C GLN A 63 4.54 11.02 -10.78
N VAL A 64 3.26 11.12 -10.44
CA VAL A 64 2.60 12.40 -10.14
C VAL A 64 3.19 13.07 -8.90
N VAL A 65 3.51 12.29 -7.86
CA VAL A 65 4.11 12.81 -6.62
C VAL A 65 5.57 13.20 -6.81
N ARG A 66 6.32 12.46 -7.63
CA ARG A 66 7.70 12.80 -7.97
C ARG A 66 7.78 14.15 -8.67
N ARG A 67 6.83 14.46 -9.57
CA ARG A 67 6.89 15.61 -10.48
C ARG A 67 8.21 15.61 -11.27
N ASP A 68 8.85 16.78 -11.31
CA ASP A 68 10.09 17.04 -12.03
C ASP A 68 11.33 16.81 -11.17
N ARG A 69 11.17 16.28 -9.94
CA ARG A 69 12.32 15.95 -9.10
C ARG A 69 13.18 14.88 -9.80
N PRO A 70 14.52 15.05 -9.85
CA PRO A 70 15.42 14.14 -10.55
C PRO A 70 15.73 12.88 -9.72
N ILE A 71 14.69 12.22 -9.22
CA ILE A 71 14.78 11.03 -8.37
C ILE A 71 14.24 9.83 -9.16
N GLU A 72 14.94 8.71 -9.12
CA GLU A 72 14.44 7.48 -9.73
C GLU A 72 13.26 6.91 -8.93
N ILE A 73 12.25 6.40 -9.63
CA ILE A 73 11.20 5.60 -8.99
C ILE A 73 11.59 4.13 -9.14
N VAL A 74 12.12 3.56 -8.06
CA VAL A 74 12.50 2.14 -8.00
C VAL A 74 11.23 1.31 -7.87
N ARG A 75 11.02 0.38 -8.81
CA ARG A 75 9.87 -0.52 -8.80
C ARG A 75 10.23 -1.81 -8.09
N ASP A 76 9.39 -2.21 -7.14
CA ASP A 76 9.61 -3.45 -6.39
C ASP A 76 8.36 -4.33 -6.35
N ASP A 77 8.51 -5.58 -6.78
CA ASP A 77 7.44 -6.56 -6.87
C ASP A 77 6.86 -6.93 -5.49
N ARG A 78 7.66 -6.84 -4.43
CA ARG A 78 7.24 -7.03 -3.04
C ARG A 78 6.29 -5.94 -2.55
N LEU A 79 6.11 -4.86 -3.32
CA LEU A 79 5.12 -3.82 -3.05
C LEU A 79 3.79 -4.03 -3.79
N LYS A 80 3.63 -5.08 -4.63
CA LYS A 80 2.35 -5.39 -5.28
C LYS A 80 1.23 -5.63 -4.27
N GLU A 81 -0.02 -5.31 -4.65
CA GLU A 81 -1.18 -5.61 -3.79
C GLU A 81 -1.26 -7.12 -3.52
N MET A 82 -1.92 -7.47 -2.42
CA MET A 82 -2.28 -8.86 -2.14
C MET A 82 -3.04 -9.47 -3.32
N SER A 83 -2.61 -10.64 -3.80
CA SER A 83 -3.38 -11.36 -4.82
C SER A 83 -4.69 -11.87 -4.21
N PHE A 84 -5.82 -11.54 -4.83
CA PHE A 84 -7.11 -12.13 -4.46
C PHE A 84 -7.50 -13.31 -5.37
N GLY A 85 -6.60 -13.69 -6.28
CA GLY A 85 -6.76 -14.81 -7.19
C GLY A 85 -8.07 -14.72 -7.99
N THR A 86 -8.78 -15.84 -8.09
CA THR A 86 -10.09 -15.95 -8.77
C THR A 86 -11.21 -15.03 -8.25
N SER A 87 -10.97 -14.24 -7.19
CA SER A 87 -11.94 -13.25 -6.71
C SER A 87 -11.71 -11.84 -7.26
N GLU A 88 -10.61 -11.58 -7.96
CA GLU A 88 -10.35 -10.30 -8.60
C GLU A 88 -11.44 -9.98 -9.65
N GLY A 89 -11.86 -8.71 -9.71
CA GLY A 89 -12.94 -8.24 -10.59
C GLY A 89 -14.36 -8.45 -10.05
N LYS A 90 -14.53 -9.24 -8.98
CA LYS A 90 -15.82 -9.44 -8.30
C LYS A 90 -16.17 -8.25 -7.41
N ILE A 91 -17.46 -7.93 -7.32
CA ILE A 91 -17.99 -6.85 -6.49
C ILE A 91 -18.02 -7.30 -5.03
N ILE A 92 -17.36 -6.56 -4.15
CA ILE A 92 -17.23 -6.83 -2.71
C ILE A 92 -18.60 -6.99 -2.05
N GLY A 93 -19.59 -6.15 -2.37
CA GLY A 93 -20.94 -6.28 -1.81
C GLY A 93 -21.63 -7.61 -2.15
N LYS A 94 -21.48 -8.08 -3.40
CA LYS A 94 -22.01 -9.40 -3.83
C LYS A 94 -21.24 -10.57 -3.22
N ILE A 95 -19.96 -10.36 -2.95
CA ILE A 95 -19.12 -11.29 -2.19
C ILE A 95 -19.60 -11.34 -0.72
N MET A 96 -19.85 -10.20 -0.09
CA MET A 96 -20.24 -10.13 1.32
C MET A 96 -21.64 -10.69 1.60
N ALA A 97 -22.55 -10.65 0.63
CA ALA A 97 -23.88 -11.26 0.73
C ALA A 97 -23.88 -12.79 0.61
N ASN A 98 -22.75 -13.41 0.22
CA ASN A 98 -22.62 -14.85 0.12
C ASN A 98 -21.96 -15.40 1.42
N PRO A 99 -22.63 -16.26 2.20
CA PRO A 99 -22.07 -16.86 3.42
C PRO A 99 -20.73 -17.58 3.21
N ALA A 100 -20.51 -18.20 2.04
CA ALA A 100 -19.24 -18.85 1.67
C ALA A 100 -18.09 -17.86 1.44
N MET A 101 -18.38 -16.56 1.38
CA MET A 101 -17.45 -15.48 1.09
C MET A 101 -17.26 -14.50 2.28
N VAL A 102 -17.84 -14.82 3.45
CA VAL A 102 -17.63 -14.15 4.76
C VAL A 102 -16.15 -14.01 5.12
N ARG A 103 -15.27 -14.84 4.53
CA ARG A 103 -13.81 -14.69 4.62
C ARG A 103 -13.32 -13.26 4.33
N TYR A 104 -13.93 -12.51 3.42
CA TYR A 104 -13.47 -11.13 3.11
C TYR A 104 -13.86 -10.09 4.18
N GLN A 105 -14.96 -10.31 4.92
CA GLN A 105 -15.23 -9.53 6.14
C GLN A 105 -14.23 -9.88 7.22
N ARG A 106 -13.93 -11.18 7.38
CA ARG A 106 -12.88 -11.65 8.29
C ARG A 106 -11.53 -11.05 7.93
N PHE A 107 -11.16 -10.86 6.66
CA PHE A 107 -9.90 -10.17 6.35
C PHE A 107 -9.79 -8.77 6.98
N ARG A 108 -10.90 -8.02 7.05
CA ARG A 108 -10.88 -6.69 7.68
C ARG A 108 -10.66 -6.77 9.20
N LEU A 109 -11.29 -7.74 9.84
CA LEU A 109 -11.33 -7.90 11.31
C LEU A 109 -10.16 -8.74 11.84
N ASP A 110 -9.79 -9.77 11.11
CA ASP A 110 -8.82 -10.82 11.41
C ASP A 110 -8.09 -11.27 10.12
N PRO A 111 -7.18 -10.43 9.59
CA PRO A 111 -6.43 -10.75 8.39
C PRO A 111 -5.49 -11.96 8.57
N ALA A 112 -5.12 -12.31 9.81
CA ALA A 112 -4.21 -13.42 10.10
C ALA A 112 -4.82 -14.79 9.80
N HIS A 113 -6.14 -14.95 9.98
CA HIS A 113 -6.88 -16.18 9.69
C HIS A 113 -7.66 -16.14 8.36
N PHE A 114 -7.43 -15.11 7.54
CA PHE A 114 -8.03 -15.04 6.21
C PHE A 114 -7.52 -16.18 5.32
N ARG A 115 -8.45 -16.87 4.65
CA ARG A 115 -8.14 -17.87 3.62
C ARG A 115 -8.46 -17.33 2.23
N PRO A 116 -7.47 -17.22 1.32
CA PRO A 116 -7.68 -16.69 -0.01
C PRO A 116 -8.57 -17.60 -0.88
N ALA A 117 -9.03 -17.05 -2.01
CA ALA A 117 -9.60 -17.86 -3.08
C ALA A 117 -8.48 -18.58 -3.85
N LYS A 118 -8.85 -19.46 -4.80
CA LYS A 118 -7.88 -20.15 -5.66
C LYS A 118 -6.93 -19.13 -6.32
N TYR A 119 -5.62 -19.41 -6.27
CA TYR A 119 -4.52 -18.55 -6.73
C TYR A 119 -4.36 -17.21 -6.00
N GLY A 120 -5.06 -17.02 -4.87
CA GLY A 120 -4.86 -15.86 -4.01
C GLY A 120 -3.71 -16.08 -3.02
N GLU A 121 -3.22 -14.97 -2.48
CA GLU A 121 -2.10 -14.91 -1.54
C GLU A 121 -2.64 -14.93 -0.10
N TYR A 122 -1.90 -15.50 0.86
CA TYR A 122 -2.23 -15.32 2.28
C TYR A 122 -1.67 -13.98 2.75
N PHE A 123 -2.34 -13.36 3.73
CA PHE A 123 -1.84 -12.09 4.27
C PHE A 123 -0.46 -12.25 4.95
N GLN A 124 -0.14 -13.44 5.43
CA GLN A 124 1.17 -13.78 5.98
C GLN A 124 2.28 -13.69 4.92
N ASP A 125 1.99 -14.03 3.67
CA ASP A 125 2.94 -13.89 2.56
C ASP A 125 3.20 -12.40 2.26
N VAL A 126 2.16 -11.57 2.34
CA VAL A 126 2.28 -10.10 2.22
C VAL A 126 3.14 -9.54 3.36
N LEU A 127 2.89 -9.97 4.60
CA LEU A 127 3.70 -9.62 5.78
C LEU A 127 5.17 -9.97 5.55
N LYS A 128 5.43 -11.19 5.09
CA LYS A 128 6.79 -11.67 4.81
C LYS A 128 7.48 -10.81 3.75
N ARG A 129 6.91 -10.67 2.55
CA ARG A 129 7.58 -9.95 1.45
C ARG A 129 7.75 -8.46 1.71
N THR A 130 6.83 -7.83 2.45
CA THR A 130 7.00 -6.42 2.86
C THR A 130 8.06 -6.26 3.95
N ASP A 131 8.28 -7.27 4.78
CA ASP A 131 9.38 -7.29 5.73
C ASP A 131 10.73 -7.46 5.02
N GLU A 132 10.82 -8.38 4.06
CA GLU A 132 11.99 -8.56 3.19
C GLU A 132 12.35 -7.26 2.46
N PHE A 133 11.36 -6.60 1.82
CA PHE A 133 11.55 -5.27 1.23
C PHE A 133 12.12 -4.27 2.24
N PHE A 134 11.58 -4.24 3.45
CA PHE A 134 12.05 -3.29 4.46
C PHE A 134 13.49 -3.59 4.89
N GLN A 135 13.84 -4.86 5.11
CA GLN A 135 15.19 -5.27 5.51
C GLN A 135 16.22 -5.02 4.40
N GLU A 136 15.86 -5.23 3.14
CA GLU A 136 16.80 -5.17 2.02
C GLU A 136 16.90 -3.78 1.39
N GLU A 137 15.81 -3.00 1.36
CA GLU A 137 15.80 -1.69 0.70
C GLU A 137 15.85 -0.51 1.69
N ILE A 138 15.23 -0.64 2.87
CA ILE A 138 15.04 0.51 3.78
C ILE A 138 16.10 0.54 4.87
N VAL A 139 16.37 -0.59 5.53
CA VAL A 139 17.39 -0.67 6.59
C VAL A 139 18.78 -0.21 6.10
N PRO A 140 19.27 -0.56 4.91
CA PRO A 140 20.59 -0.13 4.44
C PRO A 140 20.73 1.39 4.20
N LEU A 141 19.60 2.11 4.15
CA LEU A 141 19.53 3.56 3.99
C LEU A 141 19.56 4.31 5.34
N GLU A 142 19.55 3.60 6.47
CA GLU A 142 19.64 4.24 7.79
C GLU A 142 20.93 5.05 7.93
N GLY A 143 20.80 6.31 8.39
CA GLY A 143 21.90 7.26 8.46
C GLY A 143 22.38 7.82 7.11
N LYS A 144 21.81 7.36 5.99
CA LYS A 144 22.14 7.82 4.62
C LYS A 144 21.01 8.57 3.93
N ALA A 145 19.76 8.28 4.30
CA ALA A 145 18.56 8.94 3.77
C ALA A 145 17.70 9.50 4.91
N GLU A 146 17.09 10.65 4.66
CA GLU A 146 16.20 11.33 5.59
C GLU A 146 14.73 11.10 5.27
N ASN A 147 14.30 11.14 4.00
CA ASN A 147 12.91 11.07 3.60
C ASN A 147 12.69 10.05 2.47
N ILE A 148 11.96 8.99 2.75
CA ILE A 148 11.67 7.92 1.79
C ILE A 148 10.17 7.89 1.50
N LEU A 149 9.79 7.91 0.22
CA LEU A 149 8.42 7.70 -0.23
C LEU A 149 8.23 6.26 -0.72
N ILE A 150 7.19 5.59 -0.24
CA ILE A 150 6.79 4.26 -0.71
C ILE A 150 5.33 4.32 -1.16
N VAL A 151 5.07 4.08 -2.45
CA VAL A 151 3.72 4.10 -3.04
C VAL A 151 3.24 2.69 -3.35
N ALA A 152 2.20 2.25 -2.65
CA ALA A 152 1.71 0.87 -2.71
C ALA A 152 0.16 0.79 -2.65
N HIS A 153 -0.36 -0.24 -1.97
CA HIS A 153 -1.77 -0.62 -1.98
C HIS A 153 -2.32 -0.86 -0.57
N GLY A 154 -3.62 -1.16 -0.46
CA GLY A 154 -4.29 -1.21 0.84
C GLY A 154 -3.75 -2.29 1.77
N CYS A 155 -3.58 -3.52 1.28
CA CYS A 155 -3.09 -4.61 2.13
C CYS A 155 -1.60 -4.45 2.44
N VAL A 156 -0.83 -3.93 1.48
CA VAL A 156 0.61 -3.64 1.65
C VAL A 156 0.85 -2.56 2.69
N VAL A 157 0.12 -1.44 2.65
CA VAL A 157 0.22 -0.39 3.67
C VAL A 157 -0.14 -0.93 5.05
N ARG A 158 -1.20 -1.75 5.15
CA ARG A 158 -1.56 -2.42 6.41
C ARG A 158 -0.46 -3.36 6.89
N SER A 159 0.18 -4.07 5.97
CA SER A 159 1.29 -4.98 6.25
C SER A 159 2.49 -4.24 6.87
N PHE A 160 2.90 -3.11 6.27
CA PHE A 160 3.94 -2.25 6.83
C PHE A 160 3.62 -1.79 8.26
N ILE A 161 2.40 -1.27 8.47
CA ILE A 161 1.97 -0.82 9.81
C ILE A 161 2.12 -1.96 10.83
N LEU A 162 1.68 -3.17 10.51
CA LEU A 162 1.76 -4.32 11.42
C LEU A 162 3.19 -4.77 11.68
N ASN A 163 4.05 -4.83 10.66
CA ASN A 163 5.47 -5.16 10.83
C ASN A 163 6.17 -4.11 11.71
N PHE A 164 5.84 -2.83 11.54
CA PHE A 164 6.36 -1.75 12.38
C PHE A 164 5.88 -1.82 13.82
N THR A 165 4.60 -2.08 14.07
CA THR A 165 4.08 -2.26 15.44
C THR A 165 4.76 -3.43 16.14
N LYS A 166 4.97 -4.55 15.46
CA LYS A 166 5.71 -5.70 16.02
C LYS A 166 7.14 -5.32 16.41
N ARG A 167 7.83 -4.57 15.56
CA ARG A 167 9.19 -4.08 15.82
C ARG A 167 9.24 -3.12 17.01
N LEU A 168 8.28 -2.20 17.13
CA LEU A 168 8.13 -1.32 18.30
C LEU A 168 7.96 -2.10 19.60
N SER A 169 7.23 -3.21 19.57
CA SER A 169 6.98 -4.04 20.76
C SER A 169 8.15 -4.96 21.14
N ALA A 170 9.09 -5.24 20.23
CA ALA A 170 10.08 -6.31 20.39
C ALA A 170 11.45 -5.90 20.96
N SER A 171 11.87 -4.61 20.91
CA SER A 171 13.07 -4.11 21.64
C SER A 171 13.34 -2.63 21.35
N SER A 172 13.95 -1.97 22.33
CA SER A 172 14.87 -0.80 22.44
C SER A 172 15.22 0.15 21.26
N GLY A 173 14.72 -0.03 20.05
CA GLY A 173 15.05 0.75 18.84
C GLY A 173 14.06 1.87 18.50
N ARG A 174 13.75 2.76 19.46
CA ARG A 174 12.79 3.88 19.24
C ARG A 174 13.14 4.78 18.04
N ARG A 175 14.42 4.88 17.66
CA ARG A 175 14.90 5.85 16.66
C ARG A 175 14.37 5.67 15.23
N LEU A 176 13.95 4.46 14.83
CA LEU A 176 13.51 4.18 13.46
C LEU A 176 12.02 4.49 13.22
N LEU A 177 11.23 4.69 14.27
CA LEU A 177 9.76 4.60 14.21
C LEU A 177 9.03 5.91 14.54
N GLU A 178 9.76 6.99 14.80
CA GLU A 178 9.20 8.31 15.16
C GLU A 178 8.72 9.14 13.96
N GLY A 179 8.82 8.61 12.73
CA GLY A 179 8.61 9.39 11.50
C GLY A 179 7.73 8.74 10.44
N ILE A 180 6.67 8.00 10.81
CA ILE A 180 5.72 7.47 9.81
C ILE A 180 4.58 8.46 9.62
N ALA A 181 4.62 9.21 8.52
CA ALA A 181 3.47 9.96 8.04
C ALA A 181 2.63 9.04 7.14
N LEU A 182 1.47 8.61 7.64
CA LEU A 182 0.53 7.82 6.87
C LEU A 182 -0.34 8.73 6.01
N LEU A 183 -0.02 8.85 4.72
CA LEU A 183 -0.75 9.69 3.80
C LEU A 183 -1.85 8.86 3.12
N GLN A 184 -3.02 8.82 3.77
CA GLN A 184 -4.20 8.19 3.19
C GLN A 184 -5.10 9.22 2.53
N HIS A 185 -5.44 9.00 1.26
CA HIS A 185 -6.69 9.51 0.70
C HIS A 185 -7.86 8.69 1.26
N LEU A 186 -8.25 8.97 2.50
CA LEU A 186 -9.42 8.36 3.12
C LEU A 186 -10.70 8.96 2.52
N ASN A 187 -11.18 8.35 1.44
CA ASN A 187 -12.62 8.27 1.17
C ASN A 187 -13.15 6.86 1.50
N ILE A 188 -12.58 6.23 2.53
CA ILE A 188 -13.29 5.19 3.26
C ILE A 188 -14.06 5.95 4.33
N LYS A 189 -15.33 6.26 4.07
CA LYS A 189 -16.25 6.54 5.17
C LYS A 189 -16.08 5.38 6.15
N MET A 190 -15.54 5.67 7.33
CA MET A 190 -15.83 4.87 8.51
C MET A 190 -17.32 5.07 8.76
N VAL A 191 -18.15 4.35 8.02
CA VAL A 191 -19.55 4.19 8.38
C VAL A 191 -19.51 3.33 9.63
N LYS A 192 -20.01 3.92 10.71
CA LYS A 192 -20.27 3.26 11.99
C LYS A 192 -20.94 1.91 11.79
#